data_AF-A0A2J6HLK2-F1
#
_entry.id   AF-A0A2J6HLK2-F1
#
_cell.length_a   1.000
_cell.length_b   1.000
_cell.length_c   1.000
_cell.angle_alpha   90.00
_cell.angle_beta   90.00
_cell.angle_gamma   90.00
#
_symmetry.space_group_name_H-M   'P 1'
#
loop_
_entity.id
_entity.type
_entity.pdbx_description
1 polymer ?
#
loop_
_entity_poly.entity_id
_entity_poly.type
_entity_poly.pdbx_seq_one_letter_code
_entity_poly.pdbx_strand_id
1 'polypeptide(L)'
;MLFASFADAQFSFSEWDSLYSNDKLECKACEFNSTYNDYSPVVLNNGHILFSSDRINPKTREAALANNENIYEYNPKSGKSKYSYFYNSDDHTAIGGNSANGKIILIYKAIYNGNIYFSNGNSQKDKLRKFISPGLAVNNDDYCEQSAAIWTNYIVFSSARKEDPNDFDLYFAMLDENYKVDKVNPIAELNTENPEVDVRFTADGILTFSVKNGAYYKPYYSKFDGVSWSTPEEIPFIPDEYAESSIRDFVLYDSSFYFSANNVESEQFDIFVSTIKKDSIFPEPDTLAEILPDTLTPFDQKLQDLQETLDSMEFKPYRAFVQVGAYQFVRTIDEFKSRFPAFSSTALVVEEETEVAPGENTIIRYMIDKTYYTLKEAAIRQQEALQQQADPANLYESLVDAFIAVYDSRDVRIVIFFNLEKKEFKILVGDEVVYF
;
A
#
# COMPACT_ATOMS: atom_id res chain seq x y z
N MET A 1 -2.32 3.99 9.37
CA MET A 1 -2.21 3.17 8.15
C MET A 1 -1.73 4.11 7.05
N LEU A 2 -0.43 4.08 6.71
CA LEU A 2 0.12 4.91 5.64
C LEU A 2 -0.42 4.36 4.31
N PHE A 3 -1.03 5.22 3.50
CA PHE A 3 -1.50 4.82 2.17
C PHE A 3 -0.32 4.88 1.20
N ALA A 4 -0.19 3.85 0.38
CA ALA A 4 0.86 3.73 -0.64
C ALA A 4 0.90 4.99 -1.53
N SER A 5 2.00 5.73 -1.45
CA SER A 5 2.38 6.68 -2.48
C SER A 5 3.02 5.83 -3.60
N PHE A 6 2.52 5.93 -4.83
CA PHE A 6 3.04 5.20 -5.99
C PHE A 6 4.40 5.77 -6.48
N ALA A 7 5.14 6.46 -5.62
CA ALA A 7 6.36 7.18 -5.96
C ALA A 7 7.64 6.58 -5.37
N ASP A 8 7.53 5.61 -4.45
CA ASP A 8 8.66 4.86 -3.93
C ASP A 8 8.90 3.58 -4.75
N ALA A 9 10.15 3.11 -4.78
CA ALA A 9 10.49 1.87 -5.46
C ALA A 9 9.82 0.68 -4.77
N GLN A 10 8.99 -0.08 -5.52
CA GLN A 10 8.39 -1.33 -5.04
C GLN A 10 9.47 -2.28 -4.53
N PHE A 11 9.27 -2.88 -3.35
CA PHE A 11 10.16 -3.92 -2.84
C PHE A 11 10.19 -5.09 -3.83
N SER A 12 11.40 -5.52 -4.18
CA SER A 12 11.65 -6.70 -4.99
C SER A 12 11.19 -7.98 -4.28
N PHE A 13 10.89 -9.03 -5.05
CA PHE A 13 10.57 -10.35 -4.49
C PHE A 13 11.64 -10.88 -3.54
N SER A 14 12.92 -10.62 -3.81
CA SER A 14 14.02 -11.00 -2.92
C SER A 14 14.01 -10.24 -1.59
N GLU A 15 13.55 -8.99 -1.59
CA GLU A 15 13.39 -8.24 -0.34
C GLU A 15 12.18 -8.75 0.46
N TRP A 16 11.07 -9.08 -0.20
CA TRP A 16 9.92 -9.73 0.45
C TRP A 16 10.27 -11.08 1.06
N ASP A 17 11.02 -11.92 0.33
CA ASP A 17 11.53 -13.21 0.82
C ASP A 17 12.46 -13.03 2.03
N SER A 18 13.35 -12.03 1.97
CA SER A 18 14.21 -11.67 3.11
C SER A 18 13.40 -11.21 4.31
N LEU A 19 12.38 -10.35 4.13
CA LEU A 19 11.51 -9.89 5.21
C LEU A 19 10.76 -11.06 5.84
N TYR A 20 10.25 -11.99 5.04
CA TYR A 20 9.59 -13.20 5.52
C TYR A 20 10.54 -14.10 6.32
N SER A 21 11.71 -14.40 5.76
CA SER A 21 12.74 -15.24 6.40
C SER A 21 13.25 -14.67 7.73
N ASN A 22 13.16 -13.35 7.92
CA ASN A 22 13.55 -12.66 9.15
C ASN A 22 12.35 -12.39 10.10
N ASP A 23 11.20 -13.03 9.88
CA ASP A 23 9.96 -12.86 10.65
C ASP A 23 9.52 -11.39 10.74
N LYS A 24 9.73 -10.61 9.67
CA LYS A 24 9.37 -9.19 9.58
C LYS A 24 8.03 -8.94 8.90
N LEU A 25 7.24 -9.98 8.63
CA LEU A 25 5.92 -9.87 8.00
C LEU A 25 4.82 -10.28 8.98
N GLU A 26 3.76 -9.48 9.09
CA GLU A 26 2.52 -9.84 9.77
C GLU A 26 1.47 -10.13 8.70
N CYS A 27 0.90 -11.34 8.71
CA CYS A 27 -0.23 -11.71 7.87
C CYS A 27 -1.50 -11.81 8.72
N LYS A 28 -2.60 -11.24 8.25
CA LYS A 28 -3.90 -11.30 8.93
C LYS A 28 -5.06 -11.24 7.95
N ALA A 29 -6.19 -11.83 8.36
CA ALA A 29 -7.45 -11.67 7.65
C ALA A 29 -7.86 -10.19 7.62
N CYS A 30 -8.36 -9.73 6.48
CA CYS A 30 -8.88 -8.38 6.32
C CYS A 30 -10.15 -8.19 7.15
N GLU A 31 -10.24 -7.06 7.86
CA GLU A 31 -11.40 -6.71 8.72
C GLU A 31 -12.72 -6.58 7.94
N PHE A 32 -12.64 -6.41 6.62
CA PHE A 32 -13.81 -6.28 5.77
C PHE A 32 -14.35 -7.62 5.27
N ASN A 33 -13.69 -8.75 5.53
CA ASN A 33 -14.21 -10.09 5.21
C ASN A 33 -15.58 -10.32 5.88
N SER A 34 -16.36 -11.23 5.31
CA SER A 34 -17.72 -11.55 5.73
C SER A 34 -17.88 -13.04 5.94
N THR A 35 -19.13 -13.52 6.04
CA THR A 35 -19.45 -14.95 6.06
C THR A 35 -19.69 -15.51 4.65
N TYR A 36 -19.30 -14.76 3.61
CA TYR A 36 -19.42 -15.11 2.21
C TYR A 36 -18.02 -15.12 1.58
N ASN A 37 -17.84 -15.83 0.47
CA ASN A 37 -16.58 -15.77 -0.26
C ASN A 37 -16.24 -14.33 -0.60
N ASP A 38 -15.06 -13.88 -0.17
CA ASP A 38 -14.49 -12.58 -0.45
C ASP A 38 -13.10 -12.82 -1.06
N TYR A 39 -12.85 -12.28 -2.26
CA TYR A 39 -11.62 -12.56 -3.00
C TYR A 39 -11.29 -11.48 -4.03
N SER A 40 -10.18 -11.66 -4.77
CA SER A 40 -9.71 -10.74 -5.82
C SER A 40 -9.60 -9.26 -5.36
N PRO A 41 -8.81 -8.98 -4.31
CA PRO A 41 -8.62 -7.62 -3.81
C PRO A 41 -7.81 -6.76 -4.79
N VAL A 42 -8.19 -5.49 -4.94
CA VAL A 42 -7.42 -4.47 -5.67
C VAL A 42 -7.46 -3.14 -4.91
N VAL A 43 -6.29 -2.60 -4.57
CA VAL A 43 -6.13 -1.28 -3.95
C VAL A 43 -6.23 -0.18 -5.02
N LEU A 44 -7.09 0.80 -4.76
CA LEU A 44 -7.27 1.99 -5.59
C LEU A 44 -6.35 3.13 -5.14
N ASN A 45 -6.12 4.10 -6.03
CA ASN A 45 -5.24 5.25 -5.76
C ASN A 45 -5.71 6.14 -4.60
N ASN A 46 -6.99 6.08 -4.24
CA ASN A 46 -7.55 6.80 -3.09
C ASN A 46 -7.44 5.99 -1.78
N GLY A 47 -6.76 4.85 -1.80
CA GLY A 47 -6.60 3.95 -0.67
C GLY A 47 -7.81 3.05 -0.37
N HIS A 48 -8.88 3.14 -1.17
CA HIS A 48 -10.00 2.20 -1.05
C HIS A 48 -9.61 0.85 -1.66
N ILE A 49 -10.33 -0.21 -1.27
CA ILE A 49 -10.08 -1.56 -1.77
C ILE A 49 -11.33 -2.04 -2.51
N LEU A 50 -11.19 -2.42 -3.78
CA LEU A 50 -12.20 -3.20 -4.48
C LEU A 50 -11.97 -4.68 -4.20
N PHE A 51 -13.04 -5.46 -4.08
CA PHE A 51 -12.97 -6.90 -3.96
C PHE A 51 -14.24 -7.54 -4.51
N SER A 52 -14.15 -8.81 -4.90
CA SER A 52 -15.29 -9.61 -5.35
C SER A 52 -15.89 -10.36 -4.17
N SER A 53 -17.21 -10.50 -4.15
CA SER A 53 -17.93 -11.09 -3.02
C SER A 53 -19.26 -11.72 -3.40
N ASP A 54 -19.60 -12.82 -2.73
CA ASP A 54 -20.91 -13.49 -2.83
C ASP A 54 -21.97 -12.90 -1.88
N ARG A 55 -21.68 -11.76 -1.24
CA ARG A 55 -22.62 -11.04 -0.37
C ARG A 55 -23.92 -10.71 -1.10
N ILE A 56 -25.04 -10.82 -0.38
CA ILE A 56 -26.33 -10.35 -0.87
C ILE A 56 -26.36 -8.82 -0.91
N ASN A 57 -26.85 -8.24 -2.00
CA ASN A 57 -27.08 -6.81 -2.10
C ASN A 57 -28.17 -6.37 -1.09
N PRO A 58 -27.85 -5.55 -0.08
CA PRO A 58 -28.78 -5.23 1.00
C PRO A 58 -29.96 -4.34 0.56
N LYS A 59 -29.84 -3.62 -0.57
CA LYS A 59 -30.88 -2.71 -1.06
C LYS A 59 -31.92 -3.39 -1.94
N THR A 60 -31.50 -4.27 -2.84
CA THR A 60 -32.42 -4.94 -3.76
C THR A 60 -33.00 -6.21 -3.16
N ARG A 61 -32.30 -6.89 -2.23
CA ARG A 61 -32.68 -8.20 -1.66
C ARG A 61 -32.97 -9.28 -2.72
N GLU A 62 -32.76 -8.98 -3.99
CA GLU A 62 -32.79 -9.96 -5.05
C GLU A 62 -31.68 -10.95 -4.72
N ALA A 63 -32.03 -12.23 -4.68
CA ALA A 63 -31.05 -13.27 -4.73
C ALA A 63 -30.30 -13.01 -6.03
N ALA A 64 -29.11 -12.42 -5.90
CA ALA A 64 -28.15 -12.45 -6.98
C ALA A 64 -28.12 -13.94 -7.39
N LEU A 65 -28.50 -14.24 -8.65
CA LEU A 65 -28.49 -15.60 -9.23
C LEU A 65 -27.36 -16.42 -8.58
N ALA A 66 -27.62 -17.65 -8.16
CA ALA A 66 -26.63 -18.46 -7.44
C ALA A 66 -25.24 -18.37 -8.12
N ASN A 67 -24.20 -18.10 -7.33
CA ASN A 67 -22.82 -17.79 -7.77
C ASN A 67 -22.64 -16.38 -8.39
N ASN A 68 -23.46 -15.39 -8.00
CA ASN A 68 -23.29 -14.00 -8.42
C ASN A 68 -22.17 -13.33 -7.62
N GLU A 69 -21.00 -13.39 -8.22
CA GLU A 69 -19.85 -12.60 -7.82
C GLU A 69 -20.19 -11.12 -8.06
N ASN A 70 -20.09 -10.30 -7.02
CA ASN A 70 -20.34 -8.87 -7.06
C ASN A 70 -19.13 -8.09 -6.56
N ILE A 71 -18.91 -6.90 -7.12
CA ILE A 71 -17.82 -6.03 -6.71
C ILE A 71 -18.27 -5.09 -5.59
N TYR A 72 -17.54 -5.14 -4.49
CA TYR A 72 -17.67 -4.27 -3.34
C TYR A 72 -16.47 -3.34 -3.24
N GLU A 73 -16.69 -2.18 -2.60
CA GLU A 73 -15.66 -1.20 -2.31
C GLU A 73 -15.58 -1.00 -0.79
N TYR A 74 -14.42 -1.26 -0.22
CA TYR A 74 -14.09 -1.01 1.18
C TYR A 74 -13.38 0.33 1.34
N ASN A 75 -13.83 1.13 2.31
CA ASN A 75 -13.17 2.37 2.70
C ASN A 75 -12.52 2.20 4.09
N PRO A 76 -11.18 2.06 4.16
CA PRO A 76 -10.44 1.86 5.41
C PRO A 76 -10.65 2.96 6.45
N LYS A 77 -10.93 4.21 6.02
CA LYS A 77 -11.16 5.32 6.96
C LYS A 77 -12.47 5.16 7.73
N SER A 78 -13.46 4.53 7.11
CA SER A 78 -14.79 4.38 7.69
C SER A 78 -15.09 2.98 8.22
N GLY A 79 -14.25 1.99 7.90
CA GLY A 79 -14.48 0.59 8.25
C GLY A 79 -15.69 -0.02 7.52
N LYS A 80 -16.11 0.52 6.37
CA LYS A 80 -17.35 0.12 5.69
C LYS A 80 -17.10 -0.37 4.28
N SER A 81 -17.73 -1.50 3.95
CA SER A 81 -17.87 -2.01 2.59
C SER A 81 -19.21 -1.59 2.00
N LYS A 82 -19.22 -1.18 0.72
CA LYS A 82 -20.42 -0.84 -0.03
C LYS A 82 -20.45 -1.58 -1.37
N TYR A 83 -21.65 -1.94 -1.82
CA TYR A 83 -21.86 -2.47 -3.16
C TYR A 83 -21.50 -1.42 -4.22
N SER A 84 -20.71 -1.79 -5.23
CA SER A 84 -20.33 -0.86 -6.30
C SER A 84 -21.30 -0.91 -7.48
N TYR A 85 -22.28 -0.01 -7.50
CA TYR A 85 -23.17 0.17 -8.65
C TYR A 85 -22.46 0.64 -9.92
N PHE A 86 -21.20 1.06 -9.83
CA PHE A 86 -20.42 1.43 -10.99
C PHE A 86 -19.89 0.20 -11.72
N TYR A 87 -19.35 -0.77 -10.97
CA TYR A 87 -18.73 -1.97 -11.53
C TYR A 87 -19.73 -3.10 -11.80
N ASN A 88 -20.82 -3.17 -11.05
CA ASN A 88 -21.80 -4.24 -11.19
C ASN A 88 -22.87 -3.92 -12.26
N SER A 89 -23.22 -4.93 -13.06
CA SER A 89 -24.37 -4.92 -13.97
C SER A 89 -25.38 -6.00 -13.56
N ASP A 90 -26.39 -6.26 -14.40
CA ASP A 90 -27.41 -7.30 -14.13
C ASP A 90 -26.85 -8.73 -14.30
N ASP A 91 -25.60 -8.84 -14.75
CA ASP A 91 -24.84 -10.06 -14.97
C ASP A 91 -23.79 -10.25 -13.87
N HIS A 92 -23.30 -11.48 -13.69
CA HIS A 92 -22.25 -11.78 -12.72
C HIS A 92 -21.00 -10.98 -13.08
N THR A 93 -20.49 -10.20 -12.12
CA THR A 93 -19.35 -9.29 -12.32
C THR A 93 -18.33 -9.48 -11.21
N ALA A 94 -17.14 -9.93 -11.58
CA ALA A 94 -16.01 -10.06 -10.66
C ALA A 94 -14.83 -9.21 -11.14
N ILE A 95 -13.88 -9.02 -10.23
CA ILE A 95 -12.58 -8.45 -10.58
C ILE A 95 -11.77 -9.54 -11.26
N GLY A 96 -11.53 -9.37 -12.56
CA GLY A 96 -10.64 -10.21 -13.35
C GLY A 96 -9.17 -9.79 -13.24
N GLY A 97 -8.90 -8.57 -12.75
CA GLY A 97 -7.56 -8.09 -12.43
C GLY A 97 -7.41 -6.58 -12.58
N ASN A 98 -6.18 -6.12 -12.77
CA ASN A 98 -5.85 -4.69 -12.89
C ASN A 98 -4.63 -4.46 -13.78
N SER A 99 -4.49 -3.23 -14.28
CA SER A 99 -3.22 -2.77 -14.81
C SER A 99 -2.19 -2.58 -13.69
N ALA A 100 -0.92 -2.81 -13.97
CA ALA A 100 0.22 -2.63 -13.06
C ALA A 100 0.25 -1.25 -12.38
N ASN A 101 -0.19 -0.19 -13.07
CA ASN A 101 -0.25 1.17 -12.53
C ASN A 101 -1.55 1.49 -11.75
N GLY A 102 -2.41 0.50 -11.51
CA GLY A 102 -3.69 0.64 -10.79
C GLY A 102 -4.76 1.50 -11.48
N LYS A 103 -4.53 2.02 -12.70
CA LYS A 103 -5.46 2.95 -13.36
C LYS A 103 -6.62 2.26 -14.07
N ILE A 104 -6.44 1.01 -14.50
CA ILE A 104 -7.44 0.22 -15.20
C ILE A 104 -7.81 -0.97 -14.31
N ILE A 105 -9.12 -1.13 -14.09
CA ILE A 105 -9.68 -2.33 -13.46
C ILE A 105 -10.24 -3.21 -14.57
N LEU A 106 -9.87 -4.49 -14.55
CA LEU A 106 -10.38 -5.49 -15.47
C LEU A 106 -11.54 -6.22 -14.80
N ILE A 107 -12.69 -6.21 -15.45
CA ILE A 107 -13.94 -6.74 -14.97
C ILE A 107 -14.26 -8.00 -15.76
N TYR A 108 -14.34 -9.11 -15.05
CA TYR A 108 -14.89 -10.35 -15.57
C TYR A 108 -16.42 -10.26 -15.60
N LYS A 109 -17.02 -10.73 -16.69
CA LYS A 109 -18.46 -10.94 -16.80
C LYS A 109 -18.74 -12.34 -17.28
N ALA A 110 -19.61 -13.07 -16.58
CA ALA A 110 -19.98 -14.44 -16.96
C ALA A 110 -20.82 -14.55 -18.25
N ILE A 111 -21.23 -13.43 -18.85
CA ILE A 111 -21.98 -13.43 -20.11
C ILE A 111 -21.09 -13.95 -21.24
N TYR A 112 -21.69 -14.75 -22.14
CA TYR A 112 -21.04 -15.35 -23.30
C TYR A 112 -19.77 -16.12 -22.90
N ASN A 113 -19.95 -17.11 -22.01
CA ASN A 113 -18.92 -18.02 -21.50
C ASN A 113 -17.81 -17.41 -20.63
N GLY A 114 -17.73 -16.09 -20.47
CA GLY A 114 -16.76 -15.44 -19.58
C GLY A 114 -15.87 -14.47 -20.34
N ASN A 115 -16.07 -13.17 -20.12
CA ASN A 115 -15.45 -12.10 -20.89
C ASN A 115 -14.80 -11.05 -20.00
N ILE A 116 -13.71 -10.45 -20.48
CA ILE A 116 -12.98 -9.40 -19.77
C ILE A 116 -13.28 -8.01 -20.35
N TYR A 117 -13.47 -7.02 -19.48
CA TYR A 117 -13.72 -5.64 -19.87
C TYR A 117 -12.84 -4.67 -19.09
N PHE A 118 -12.41 -3.59 -19.73
CA PHE A 118 -11.67 -2.52 -19.08
C PHE A 118 -12.60 -1.47 -18.48
N SER A 119 -12.23 -0.96 -17.31
CA SER A 119 -12.83 0.21 -16.70
C SER A 119 -11.74 1.20 -16.30
N ASN A 120 -11.96 2.49 -16.57
CA ASN A 120 -11.10 3.55 -16.04
C ASN A 120 -11.37 3.68 -14.54
N GLY A 121 -10.48 3.11 -13.72
CA GLY A 121 -10.67 2.87 -12.29
C GLY A 121 -10.82 4.12 -11.41
N ASN A 122 -10.82 5.34 -11.97
CA ASN A 122 -10.66 6.58 -11.19
C ASN A 122 -11.55 7.77 -11.60
N SER A 123 -12.44 7.66 -12.60
CA SER A 123 -13.22 8.82 -13.04
C SER A 123 -14.63 8.83 -12.44
N GLN A 124 -14.80 9.41 -11.25
CA GLN A 124 -16.14 9.83 -10.78
C GLN A 124 -16.77 10.91 -11.69
N LYS A 125 -16.00 11.50 -12.61
CA LYS A 125 -16.45 12.60 -13.50
C LYS A 125 -17.07 12.11 -14.80
N ASP A 126 -16.71 10.94 -15.31
CA ASP A 126 -17.31 10.39 -16.54
C ASP A 126 -18.52 9.53 -16.19
N LYS A 127 -19.70 10.15 -16.20
CA LYS A 127 -21.01 9.53 -15.93
C LYS A 127 -21.45 8.46 -16.95
N LEU A 128 -20.53 7.86 -17.71
CA LEU A 128 -20.83 6.79 -18.66
C LEU A 128 -20.02 5.55 -18.28
N ARG A 129 -20.75 4.50 -17.87
CA ARG A 129 -20.30 3.10 -17.77
C ARG A 129 -19.84 2.61 -19.14
N LYS A 130 -18.67 3.03 -19.62
CA LYS A 130 -18.08 2.44 -20.82
C LYS A 130 -17.06 1.41 -20.39
N PHE A 131 -17.57 0.22 -20.09
CA PHE A 131 -16.74 -0.97 -20.14
C PHE A 131 -16.23 -1.12 -21.57
N ILE A 132 -14.92 -1.07 -21.75
CA ILE A 132 -14.28 -1.21 -23.06
C ILE A 132 -13.94 -2.68 -23.24
N SER A 133 -14.45 -3.31 -24.29
CA SER A 133 -14.04 -4.69 -24.63
C SER A 133 -12.70 -4.67 -25.38
N PRO A 134 -11.78 -5.62 -25.10
CA PRO A 134 -10.54 -5.83 -25.87
C PRO A 134 -10.76 -6.26 -27.33
N GLY A 135 -12.00 -6.57 -27.72
CA GLY A 135 -12.32 -7.10 -29.05
C GLY A 135 -12.30 -8.63 -29.09
N LEU A 136 -12.63 -9.18 -30.26
CA LEU A 136 -12.94 -10.61 -30.44
C LEU A 136 -11.74 -11.54 -30.30
N ALA A 137 -10.52 -11.02 -30.45
CA ALA A 137 -9.32 -11.83 -30.28
C ALA A 137 -9.19 -12.35 -28.84
N VAL A 138 -9.58 -11.52 -27.86
CA VAL A 138 -9.67 -11.90 -26.44
C VAL A 138 -11.09 -12.40 -26.17
N ASN A 139 -12.10 -11.55 -26.23
CA ASN A 139 -13.48 -11.93 -25.88
C ASN A 139 -14.21 -12.57 -27.06
N ASN A 140 -14.41 -13.89 -27.09
CA ASN A 140 -15.25 -14.52 -28.11
C ASN A 140 -16.09 -15.68 -27.54
N ASP A 141 -17.06 -16.13 -28.33
CA ASP A 141 -18.03 -17.15 -27.89
C ASP A 141 -17.43 -18.56 -27.75
N ASP A 142 -16.23 -18.78 -28.29
CA ASP A 142 -15.59 -20.10 -28.33
C ASP A 142 -14.79 -20.43 -27.05
N TYR A 143 -14.41 -19.40 -26.29
CA TYR A 143 -13.51 -19.53 -25.13
C TYR A 143 -14.05 -18.79 -23.90
N CYS A 144 -13.41 -19.03 -22.76
CA CYS A 144 -13.69 -18.37 -21.49
C CYS A 144 -12.42 -17.69 -20.99
N GLU A 145 -12.48 -16.38 -20.74
CA GLU A 145 -11.44 -15.65 -20.03
C GLU A 145 -11.83 -15.43 -18.58
N GLN A 146 -10.92 -15.73 -17.65
CA GLN A 146 -11.20 -15.65 -16.23
C GLN A 146 -10.45 -14.50 -15.54
N SER A 147 -9.19 -14.29 -15.90
CA SER A 147 -8.37 -13.24 -15.29
C SER A 147 -7.45 -12.58 -16.31
N ALA A 148 -7.08 -11.33 -16.06
CA ALA A 148 -6.21 -10.58 -16.94
C ALA A 148 -5.49 -9.43 -16.22
N ALA A 149 -4.28 -9.11 -16.66
CA ALA A 149 -3.50 -8.00 -16.18
C ALA A 149 -2.83 -7.25 -17.34
N ILE A 150 -2.58 -5.95 -17.13
CA ILE A 150 -1.92 -5.09 -18.13
C ILE A 150 -0.64 -4.53 -17.56
N TRP A 151 0.47 -4.68 -18.29
CA TRP A 151 1.72 -3.97 -18.02
C TRP A 151 2.16 -3.21 -19.26
N THR A 152 2.25 -1.89 -19.16
CA THR A 152 2.42 -0.97 -20.30
C THR A 152 1.31 -1.16 -21.35
N ASN A 153 1.60 -1.77 -22.49
CA ASN A 153 0.64 -2.16 -23.53
C ASN A 153 0.54 -3.69 -23.73
N TYR A 154 1.19 -4.48 -22.88
CA TYR A 154 1.02 -5.93 -22.85
C TYR A 154 -0.21 -6.26 -22.00
N ILE A 155 -1.12 -7.07 -22.54
CA ILE A 155 -2.14 -7.76 -21.77
C ILE A 155 -1.76 -9.24 -21.67
N VAL A 156 -1.77 -9.76 -20.45
CA VAL A 156 -1.66 -11.21 -20.18
C VAL A 156 -2.97 -11.65 -19.54
N PHE A 157 -3.50 -12.80 -19.95
CA PHE A 157 -4.79 -13.30 -19.49
C PHE A 157 -4.83 -14.82 -19.47
N SER A 158 -5.63 -15.36 -18.53
CA SER A 158 -5.94 -16.79 -18.46
C SER A 158 -7.15 -17.10 -19.33
N SER A 159 -7.05 -18.13 -20.17
CA SER A 159 -8.12 -18.48 -21.11
C SER A 159 -8.21 -20.00 -21.34
N ALA A 160 -9.44 -20.52 -21.35
CA ALA A 160 -9.75 -21.90 -21.70
C ALA A 160 -9.82 -22.09 -23.22
N ARG A 161 -8.72 -21.78 -23.91
CA ARG A 161 -8.58 -21.87 -25.38
C ARG A 161 -8.21 -23.26 -25.87
N LYS A 162 -7.63 -24.09 -25.00
CA LYS A 162 -7.59 -25.53 -25.21
C LYS A 162 -9.02 -26.08 -25.13
N GLU A 163 -9.28 -27.18 -25.80
CA GLU A 163 -10.60 -27.80 -25.94
C GLU A 163 -11.24 -28.28 -24.60
N ASP A 164 -10.67 -27.96 -23.43
CA ASP A 164 -11.25 -28.18 -22.10
C ASP A 164 -11.58 -26.85 -21.40
N PRO A 165 -12.86 -26.58 -21.07
CA PRO A 165 -13.30 -25.35 -20.40
C PRO A 165 -12.75 -25.16 -18.97
N ASN A 166 -12.10 -26.17 -18.38
CA ASN A 166 -11.46 -26.08 -17.07
C ASN A 166 -9.93 -26.02 -17.14
N ASP A 167 -9.35 -26.08 -18.34
CA ASP A 167 -7.91 -26.02 -18.57
C ASP A 167 -7.53 -24.62 -19.05
N PHE A 168 -7.20 -23.75 -18.09
CA PHE A 168 -6.81 -22.38 -18.38
C PHE A 168 -5.30 -22.30 -18.62
N ASP A 169 -4.92 -21.85 -19.80
CA ASP A 169 -3.54 -21.53 -20.15
C ASP A 169 -3.36 -20.00 -20.14
N LEU A 170 -2.12 -19.53 -19.98
CA LEU A 170 -1.78 -18.10 -20.15
C LEU A 170 -1.54 -17.74 -21.61
N TYR A 171 -2.09 -16.58 -21.98
CA TYR A 171 -1.93 -15.97 -23.28
C TYR A 171 -1.55 -14.50 -23.12
N PHE A 172 -0.90 -13.95 -24.14
CA PHE A 172 -0.57 -12.53 -24.19
C PHE A 172 -0.88 -11.89 -25.53
N ALA A 173 -1.06 -10.57 -25.48
CA ALA A 173 -1.22 -9.74 -26.66
C ALA A 173 -0.75 -8.31 -26.41
N MET A 174 -0.63 -7.55 -27.51
CA MET A 174 -0.39 -6.12 -27.48
C MET A 174 -1.71 -5.38 -27.65
N LEU A 175 -1.98 -4.43 -26.75
CA LEU A 175 -3.08 -3.50 -26.84
C LEU A 175 -2.70 -2.33 -27.76
N ASP A 176 -3.60 -1.96 -28.65
CA ASP A 176 -3.52 -0.71 -29.41
C ASP A 176 -3.95 0.51 -28.57
N GLU A 177 -3.92 1.70 -29.18
CA GLU A 177 -4.34 2.95 -28.54
C GLU A 177 -5.83 3.00 -28.14
N ASN A 178 -6.65 2.09 -28.68
CA ASN A 178 -8.07 1.94 -28.39
C ASN A 178 -8.36 0.73 -27.47
N TYR A 179 -7.32 0.15 -26.86
CA TYR A 179 -7.39 -1.06 -26.04
C TYR A 179 -7.94 -2.27 -26.81
N LYS A 180 -7.64 -2.39 -28.10
CA LYS A 180 -7.99 -3.54 -28.94
C LYS A 180 -6.80 -4.47 -29.12
N VAL A 181 -7.12 -5.75 -29.29
CA VAL A 181 -6.17 -6.82 -29.60
C VAL A 181 -6.48 -7.39 -30.97
N ASP A 182 -5.46 -7.43 -31.84
CA ASP A 182 -5.56 -8.05 -33.17
C ASP A 182 -5.13 -9.52 -33.16
N LYS A 183 -4.14 -9.86 -32.33
CA LYS A 183 -3.55 -11.20 -32.27
C LYS A 183 -3.17 -11.57 -30.84
N VAL A 184 -3.52 -12.81 -30.48
CA VAL A 184 -3.19 -13.46 -29.22
C VAL A 184 -2.13 -14.54 -29.48
N ASN A 185 -1.17 -14.69 -28.56
CA ASN A 185 -0.19 -15.77 -28.60
C ASN A 185 -0.16 -16.49 -27.24
N PRO A 186 0.03 -17.82 -27.21
CA PRO A 186 0.23 -18.54 -25.95
C PRO A 186 1.57 -18.17 -25.32
N ILE A 187 1.67 -18.24 -23.99
CA ILE A 187 2.94 -18.15 -23.27
C ILE A 187 3.43 -19.56 -22.93
N ALA A 188 3.95 -20.26 -23.93
CA ALA A 188 4.29 -21.68 -23.81
C ALA A 188 5.33 -21.97 -22.70
N GLU A 189 6.16 -20.99 -22.34
CA GLU A 189 7.16 -21.12 -21.27
C GLU A 189 6.56 -21.10 -19.86
N LEU A 190 5.33 -20.58 -19.70
CA LEU A 190 4.64 -20.47 -18.41
C LEU A 190 3.53 -21.51 -18.24
N ASN A 191 2.95 -21.98 -19.35
CA ASN A 191 1.83 -22.91 -19.31
C ASN A 191 2.28 -24.32 -18.95
N THR A 192 1.54 -24.94 -18.04
CA THR A 192 1.80 -26.30 -17.55
C THR A 192 0.71 -27.27 -18.01
N GLU A 193 0.69 -28.47 -17.43
CA GLU A 193 -0.44 -29.40 -17.58
C GLU A 193 -1.61 -29.06 -16.64
N ASN A 194 -1.42 -28.06 -15.78
CA ASN A 194 -2.39 -27.64 -14.79
C ASN A 194 -2.90 -26.22 -15.13
N PRO A 195 -4.13 -25.88 -14.72
CA PRO A 195 -4.67 -24.53 -14.97
C PRO A 195 -3.85 -23.41 -14.32
N GLU A 196 -3.55 -22.36 -15.11
CA GLU A 196 -3.03 -21.07 -14.67
C GLU A 196 -4.12 -19.99 -14.67
N VAL A 197 -4.27 -19.31 -13.53
CA VAL A 197 -5.38 -18.39 -13.24
C VAL A 197 -4.89 -17.16 -12.47
N ASP A 198 -5.79 -16.22 -12.16
CA ASP A 198 -5.56 -15.07 -11.28
C ASP A 198 -4.36 -14.17 -11.65
N VAL A 199 -4.23 -13.87 -12.94
CA VAL A 199 -3.11 -13.11 -13.50
C VAL A 199 -3.06 -11.68 -12.95
N ARG A 200 -1.90 -11.25 -12.44
CA ARG A 200 -1.61 -9.87 -11.97
C ARG A 200 -0.22 -9.43 -12.41
N PHE A 201 -0.02 -8.11 -12.48
CA PHE A 201 1.29 -7.50 -12.68
C PHE A 201 1.65 -6.59 -11.50
N THR A 202 2.91 -6.66 -11.12
CA THR A 202 3.60 -5.66 -10.31
C THR A 202 3.97 -4.43 -11.15
N ALA A 203 4.35 -3.33 -10.50
CA ALA A 203 4.72 -2.10 -11.19
C ALA A 203 6.01 -2.26 -12.03
N ASP A 204 6.94 -3.10 -11.57
CA ASP A 204 8.20 -3.41 -12.25
C ASP A 204 8.07 -4.48 -13.34
N GLY A 205 6.87 -5.02 -13.58
CA GLY A 205 6.58 -5.91 -14.70
C GLY A 205 6.75 -7.40 -14.41
N ILE A 206 6.90 -7.77 -13.13
CA ILE A 206 6.80 -9.17 -12.70
C ILE A 206 5.34 -9.61 -12.82
N LEU A 207 5.11 -10.68 -13.57
CA LEU A 207 3.82 -11.34 -13.70
C LEU A 207 3.64 -12.30 -12.53
N THR A 208 2.48 -12.25 -11.87
CA THR A 208 2.05 -13.25 -10.89
C THR A 208 0.78 -13.93 -11.36
N PHE A 209 0.62 -15.20 -11.01
CA PHE A 209 -0.53 -16.03 -11.38
C PHE A 209 -0.62 -17.21 -10.43
N SER A 210 -1.78 -17.86 -10.32
CA SER A 210 -1.95 -19.06 -9.53
C SER A 210 -1.93 -20.29 -10.43
N VAL A 211 -1.21 -21.34 -10.02
CA VAL A 211 -1.17 -22.64 -10.71
C VAL A 211 -1.88 -23.67 -9.84
N LYS A 212 -2.71 -24.52 -10.44
CA LYS A 212 -3.28 -25.66 -9.73
C LYS A 212 -2.21 -26.71 -9.47
N ASN A 213 -1.90 -26.98 -8.20
CA ASN A 213 -0.97 -28.02 -7.78
C ASN A 213 -1.70 -29.04 -6.90
N GLY A 214 -2.08 -30.18 -7.51
CA GLY A 214 -2.92 -31.18 -6.85
C GLY A 214 -4.33 -30.65 -6.56
N ALA A 215 -4.69 -30.58 -5.28
CA ALA A 215 -6.01 -30.11 -4.84
C ALA A 215 -6.11 -28.59 -4.68
N TYR A 216 -4.97 -27.88 -4.67
CA TYR A 216 -4.91 -26.47 -4.26
C TYR A 216 -4.30 -25.60 -5.35
N TYR A 217 -4.71 -24.34 -5.40
CA TYR A 217 -3.99 -23.33 -6.17
C TYR A 217 -2.85 -22.74 -5.33
N LYS A 218 -1.71 -22.47 -5.99
CA LYS A 218 -0.54 -21.81 -5.37
C LYS A 218 -0.06 -20.66 -6.25
N PRO A 219 0.38 -19.54 -5.69
CA PRO A 219 0.84 -18.41 -6.46
C PRO A 219 2.28 -18.59 -6.94
N TYR A 220 2.50 -18.26 -8.20
CA TYR A 220 3.78 -18.27 -8.89
C TYR A 220 4.06 -16.88 -9.46
N TYR A 221 5.32 -16.63 -9.78
CA TYR A 221 5.76 -15.43 -10.46
C TYR A 221 6.75 -15.74 -11.59
N SER A 222 6.79 -14.86 -12.58
CA SER A 222 7.78 -14.90 -13.66
C SER A 222 8.13 -13.49 -14.14
N LYS A 223 9.34 -13.33 -14.67
CA LYS A 223 9.89 -12.05 -15.14
C LYS A 223 10.02 -12.07 -16.66
N PHE A 224 9.62 -10.99 -17.32
CA PHE A 224 9.85 -10.81 -18.74
C PHE A 224 11.08 -9.93 -18.98
N ASP A 225 12.06 -10.43 -19.73
CA ASP A 225 13.29 -9.69 -20.06
C ASP A 225 13.19 -8.86 -21.34
N GLY A 226 12.00 -8.82 -21.97
CA GLY A 226 11.75 -8.20 -23.26
C GLY A 226 11.71 -9.19 -24.43
N VAL A 227 12.17 -10.43 -24.23
CA VAL A 227 12.19 -11.49 -25.25
C VAL A 227 11.52 -12.76 -24.75
N SER A 228 11.82 -13.19 -23.54
CA SER A 228 11.34 -14.43 -22.95
C SER A 228 10.95 -14.25 -21.49
N TRP A 229 10.07 -15.15 -21.04
CA TRP A 229 9.72 -15.26 -19.63
C TRP A 229 10.73 -16.15 -18.90
N SER A 230 11.07 -15.79 -17.66
CA SER A 230 11.82 -16.68 -16.77
C SER A 230 10.97 -17.90 -16.41
N THR A 231 11.62 -18.98 -15.99
CA THR A 231 10.92 -20.13 -15.41
C THR A 231 10.01 -19.67 -14.26
N PRO A 232 8.75 -20.14 -14.18
CA PRO A 232 7.87 -19.86 -13.05
C PRO A 232 8.51 -20.30 -11.73
N GLU A 233 8.44 -19.44 -10.72
CA GLU A 233 8.86 -19.74 -9.36
C GLU A 233 7.68 -19.54 -8.40
N GLU A 234 7.50 -20.46 -7.44
CA GLU A 234 6.48 -20.32 -6.40
C GLU A 234 6.82 -19.14 -5.48
N ILE A 235 5.82 -18.38 -5.04
CA ILE A 235 6.05 -17.24 -4.14
C ILE A 235 6.42 -17.74 -2.74
N PRO A 236 7.65 -17.52 -2.23
CA PRO A 236 8.16 -18.21 -1.05
C PRO A 236 7.71 -17.59 0.28
N PHE A 237 7.15 -16.38 0.25
CA PHE A 237 6.82 -15.59 1.44
C PHE A 237 5.33 -15.61 1.81
N ILE A 238 4.60 -16.65 1.38
CA ILE A 238 3.27 -16.95 1.92
C ILE A 238 3.44 -17.77 3.21
N PRO A 239 2.81 -17.40 4.34
CA PRO A 239 2.97 -18.14 5.58
C PRO A 239 2.60 -19.63 5.48
N ASP A 240 3.39 -20.50 6.12
CA ASP A 240 3.21 -21.96 6.13
C ASP A 240 1.83 -22.42 6.61
N GLU A 241 1.13 -21.62 7.43
CA GLU A 241 -0.24 -21.92 7.87
C GLU A 241 -1.25 -22.00 6.70
N TYR A 242 -0.94 -21.43 5.53
CA TYR A 242 -1.73 -21.54 4.30
C TYR A 242 -1.20 -22.61 3.33
N ALA A 243 -0.24 -23.46 3.75
CA ALA A 243 0.34 -24.50 2.90
C ALA A 243 -0.71 -25.52 2.41
N GLU A 244 -1.77 -25.76 3.18
CA GLU A 244 -2.89 -26.66 2.82
C GLU A 244 -4.14 -25.91 2.31
N SER A 245 -3.99 -24.63 1.95
CA SER A 245 -5.04 -23.82 1.33
C SER A 245 -4.78 -23.59 -0.16
N SER A 246 -5.85 -23.44 -0.93
CA SER A 246 -5.83 -22.75 -2.23
C SER A 246 -5.58 -21.26 -1.99
N ILE A 247 -4.42 -20.80 -2.42
CA ILE A 247 -4.04 -19.39 -2.41
C ILE A 247 -4.21 -18.85 -3.83
N ARG A 248 -5.01 -17.79 -3.96
CA ARG A 248 -5.46 -17.20 -5.21
C ARG A 248 -5.36 -15.69 -5.17
N ASP A 249 -5.49 -15.05 -6.34
CA ASP A 249 -5.56 -13.59 -6.48
C ASP A 249 -4.44 -12.81 -5.77
N PHE A 250 -3.21 -13.35 -5.82
CA PHE A 250 -2.06 -12.70 -5.21
C PHE A 250 -1.75 -11.37 -5.92
N VAL A 251 -1.72 -10.28 -5.14
CA VAL A 251 -1.34 -8.95 -5.62
C VAL A 251 -0.36 -8.29 -4.67
N LEU A 252 0.74 -7.78 -5.23
CA LEU A 252 1.84 -7.15 -4.50
C LEU A 252 1.85 -5.64 -4.71
N TYR A 253 1.96 -4.91 -3.61
CA TYR A 253 2.17 -3.47 -3.56
C TYR A 253 3.48 -3.16 -2.83
N ASP A 254 3.81 -1.88 -2.66
CA ASP A 254 5.10 -1.47 -2.11
C ASP A 254 5.28 -1.96 -0.67
N SER A 255 4.34 -1.68 0.23
CA SER A 255 4.48 -2.02 1.66
C SER A 255 3.56 -3.14 2.14
N SER A 256 2.80 -3.75 1.23
CA SER A 256 1.87 -4.82 1.54
C SER A 256 1.63 -5.73 0.34
N PHE A 257 1.14 -6.92 0.62
CA PHE A 257 0.51 -7.76 -0.40
C PHE A 257 -0.80 -8.33 0.10
N TYR A 258 -1.66 -8.68 -0.84
CA TYR A 258 -2.93 -9.32 -0.57
C TYR A 258 -3.02 -10.63 -1.34
N PHE A 259 -3.77 -11.57 -0.79
CA PHE A 259 -4.15 -12.80 -1.45
C PHE A 259 -5.49 -13.27 -0.90
N SER A 260 -6.14 -14.16 -1.63
CA SER A 260 -7.34 -14.85 -1.19
C SER A 260 -6.97 -16.29 -0.86
N ALA A 261 -7.42 -16.79 0.29
CA ALA A 261 -7.21 -18.17 0.66
C ALA A 261 -8.51 -18.78 1.19
N ASN A 262 -8.75 -20.05 0.86
CA ASN A 262 -9.85 -20.77 1.50
C ASN A 262 -9.47 -21.11 2.94
N ASN A 263 -10.40 -20.84 3.85
CA ASN A 263 -10.33 -21.32 5.21
C ASN A 263 -10.52 -22.84 5.21
N VAL A 264 -9.57 -23.56 5.79
CA VAL A 264 -9.55 -25.05 5.81
C VAL A 264 -10.80 -25.62 6.50
N GLU A 265 -11.40 -24.90 7.45
CA GLU A 265 -12.59 -25.36 8.19
C GLU A 265 -13.91 -25.06 7.48
N SER A 266 -14.02 -23.93 6.77
CA SER A 266 -15.29 -23.47 6.18
C SER A 266 -15.35 -23.58 4.66
N GLU A 267 -14.25 -23.90 3.97
CA GLU A 267 -14.07 -23.83 2.51
C GLU A 267 -14.32 -22.43 1.90
N GLN A 268 -14.64 -21.44 2.73
CA GLN A 268 -14.90 -20.07 2.32
C GLN A 268 -13.60 -19.35 1.98
N PHE A 269 -13.59 -18.59 0.89
CA PHE A 269 -12.48 -17.68 0.60
C PHE A 269 -12.56 -16.42 1.45
N ASP A 270 -11.43 -16.10 2.08
CA ASP A 270 -11.19 -14.86 2.79
C ASP A 270 -10.00 -14.12 2.16
N ILE A 271 -10.01 -12.79 2.26
CA ILE A 271 -8.86 -11.96 1.85
C ILE A 271 -7.94 -11.78 3.05
N PHE A 272 -6.65 -12.01 2.81
CA PHE A 272 -5.58 -11.77 3.75
C PHE A 272 -4.70 -10.63 3.26
N VAL A 273 -4.13 -9.89 4.20
CA VAL A 273 -3.14 -8.86 3.95
C VAL A 273 -1.89 -9.21 4.73
N SER A 274 -0.75 -9.14 4.06
CA SER A 274 0.54 -9.13 4.72
C SER A 274 1.13 -7.72 4.68
N THR A 275 1.68 -7.29 5.80
CA THR A 275 2.36 -6.00 5.96
C THR A 275 3.69 -6.22 6.64
N ILE A 276 4.65 -5.34 6.34
CA ILE A 276 5.91 -5.31 7.07
C ILE A 276 5.61 -4.97 8.53
N LYS A 277 5.97 -5.87 9.45
CA LYS A 277 5.99 -5.60 10.88
C LYS A 277 6.84 -4.35 11.04
N LYS A 278 6.21 -3.29 11.53
CA LYS A 278 7.00 -2.19 12.11
C LYS A 278 7.85 -2.86 13.17
N ASP A 279 9.16 -2.78 13.03
CA ASP A 279 10.06 -3.40 13.99
C ASP A 279 9.75 -2.85 15.37
N SER A 280 9.01 -3.65 16.14
CA SER A 280 8.81 -3.44 17.56
C SER A 280 10.11 -3.73 18.33
N ILE A 281 11.21 -4.05 17.64
CA ILE A 281 12.57 -4.09 18.18
C ILE A 281 13.09 -2.66 18.32
N PHE A 282 12.34 -1.83 19.02
CA PHE A 282 12.98 -0.88 19.89
C PHE A 282 12.90 -1.55 21.26
N PRO A 283 14.01 -1.71 21.99
CA PRO A 283 13.91 -2.12 23.39
C PRO A 283 12.80 -1.30 24.02
N GLU A 284 11.92 -1.90 24.84
CA GLU A 284 11.05 -1.11 25.72
C GLU A 284 11.89 0.06 26.21
N PRO A 285 11.61 1.32 25.81
CA PRO A 285 12.31 2.41 26.41
C PRO A 285 11.86 2.33 27.87
N ASP A 286 12.80 2.07 28.77
CA ASP A 286 12.68 2.51 30.14
C ASP A 286 12.36 4.02 30.05
N THR A 287 11.07 4.33 30.04
CA THR A 287 10.43 5.64 30.17
C THR A 287 11.38 6.82 30.06
N LEU A 288 11.96 7.15 28.88
CA LEU A 288 12.93 8.25 28.71
C LEU A 288 13.77 8.53 29.99
N ALA A 289 14.33 7.49 30.62
CA ALA A 289 14.77 7.62 32.00
C ALA A 289 16.06 8.45 32.04
N GLU A 290 15.94 9.72 32.41
CA GLU A 290 17.08 10.61 32.50
C GLU A 290 17.92 10.25 33.74
N ILE A 291 19.17 9.84 33.53
CA ILE A 291 20.13 9.72 34.63
C ILE A 291 20.47 11.15 35.07
N LEU A 292 19.81 11.63 36.12
CA LEU A 292 20.02 12.98 36.62
C LEU A 292 21.41 13.11 37.29
N PRO A 293 22.19 14.16 36.97
CA PRO A 293 23.36 14.50 37.76
C PRO A 293 22.95 15.05 39.14
N ASP A 294 23.78 14.83 40.18
CA ASP A 294 23.55 15.29 41.57
C ASP A 294 23.37 16.82 41.72
N THR A 295 23.63 17.59 40.66
CA THR A 295 23.37 19.03 40.58
C THR A 295 22.66 19.34 39.27
N LEU A 296 21.34 19.60 39.37
CA LEU A 296 20.53 20.00 38.23
C LEU A 296 20.87 21.42 37.80
N THR A 297 21.20 21.60 36.52
CA THR A 297 21.24 22.93 35.94
C THR A 297 19.81 23.46 35.74
N PRO A 298 19.59 24.78 35.58
CA PRO A 298 18.27 25.32 35.24
C PRO A 298 17.69 24.73 33.94
N PHE A 299 18.53 24.20 33.06
CA PHE A 299 18.12 23.50 31.86
C PHE A 299 17.58 22.09 32.19
N ASP A 300 18.29 21.33 33.01
CA ASP A 300 17.83 20.00 33.45
C ASP A 300 16.51 20.09 34.21
N GLN A 301 16.32 21.13 35.04
CA GLN A 301 15.04 21.37 35.71
C GLN A 301 13.88 21.60 34.72
N LYS A 302 14.11 22.31 33.62
CA LYS A 302 13.07 22.57 32.62
C LYS A 302 12.75 21.36 31.76
N LEU A 303 13.74 20.52 31.48
CA LEU A 303 13.51 19.22 30.87
C LEU A 303 12.71 18.31 31.79
N GLN A 304 12.98 18.35 33.10
CA GLN A 304 12.18 17.64 34.09
C GLN A 304 10.73 18.14 34.11
N ASP A 305 10.50 19.47 34.16
CA ASP A 305 9.14 20.05 34.10
C ASP A 305 8.38 19.57 32.84
N LEU A 306 9.08 19.51 31.70
CA LEU A 306 8.54 19.00 30.43
C LEU A 306 8.19 17.51 30.52
N GLN A 307 9.09 16.70 31.08
CA GLN A 307 8.88 15.27 31.23
C GLN A 307 7.69 14.99 32.16
N GLU A 308 7.60 15.68 33.30
CA GLU A 308 6.45 15.59 34.23
C GLU A 308 5.14 15.99 33.54
N THR A 309 5.18 17.02 32.68
CA THR A 309 4.02 17.42 31.87
C THR A 309 3.60 16.31 30.92
N LEU A 310 4.54 15.71 30.17
CA LEU A 310 4.26 14.59 29.27
C LEU A 310 3.77 13.35 30.03
N ASP A 311 4.32 13.08 31.22
CA ASP A 311 3.90 11.96 32.06
C ASP A 311 2.49 12.15 32.62
N SER A 312 2.04 13.38 32.79
CA SER A 312 0.66 13.69 33.16
C SER A 312 -0.33 13.55 31.99
N MET A 313 0.15 13.51 30.75
CA MET A 313 -0.67 13.31 29.56
C MET A 313 -0.91 11.82 29.28
N GLU A 314 -1.99 11.51 28.55
CA GLU A 314 -2.21 10.17 27.99
C GLU A 314 -1.13 9.82 26.95
N PHE A 315 -0.50 10.85 26.37
CA PHE A 315 0.59 10.70 25.42
C PHE A 315 1.87 10.24 26.11
N LYS A 316 2.40 9.07 25.72
CA LYS A 316 3.67 8.54 26.24
C LYS A 316 4.76 8.66 25.18
N PRO A 317 5.70 9.60 25.32
CA PRO A 317 6.82 9.74 24.38
C PRO A 317 7.54 8.41 24.18
N TYR A 318 7.70 8.02 22.93
CA TYR A 318 8.35 6.79 22.52
C TYR A 318 9.64 7.09 21.75
N ARG A 319 9.58 8.03 20.80
CA ARG A 319 10.72 8.47 20.01
C ARG A 319 10.60 9.93 19.62
N ALA A 320 11.73 10.60 19.42
CA ALA A 320 11.76 11.98 18.97
C ALA A 320 12.63 12.13 17.72
N PHE A 321 12.22 13.04 16.83
CA PHE A 321 13.00 13.53 15.70
C PHE A 321 13.08 15.05 15.79
N VAL A 322 14.10 15.64 15.17
CA VAL A 322 14.15 17.09 15.00
C VAL A 322 13.72 17.42 13.58
N GLN A 323 12.58 18.08 13.44
CA GLN A 323 12.10 18.60 12.18
C GLN A 323 12.70 19.98 11.94
N VAL A 324 13.17 20.21 10.71
CA VAL A 324 13.89 21.43 10.31
C VAL A 324 13.19 22.21 9.20
N GLY A 325 11.95 21.81 8.88
CA GLY A 325 11.05 22.56 8.04
C GLY A 325 9.93 21.70 7.46
N ALA A 326 8.90 22.36 6.93
CA ALA A 326 7.82 21.74 6.19
C ALA A 326 7.50 22.62 4.97
N TYR A 327 7.63 22.07 3.77
CA TYR A 327 7.53 22.85 2.55
C TYR A 327 6.64 22.20 1.52
N GLN A 328 5.92 23.05 0.81
CA GLN A 328 5.08 22.67 -0.31
C GLN A 328 5.88 22.63 -1.64
N PHE A 329 6.90 23.48 -1.79
CA PHE A 329 7.62 23.66 -3.07
C PHE A 329 9.10 23.27 -2.99
N VAL A 330 9.49 22.60 -1.92
CA VAL A 330 10.78 21.92 -1.79
C VAL A 330 10.39 20.45 -1.72
N ARG A 331 10.71 19.69 -2.75
CA ARG A 331 10.21 18.33 -2.96
C ARG A 331 11.26 17.27 -2.66
N THR A 332 12.54 17.63 -2.72
CA THR A 332 13.64 16.68 -2.51
C THR A 332 14.61 17.18 -1.44
N ILE A 333 15.42 16.27 -0.89
CA ILE A 333 16.50 16.61 0.05
C ILE A 333 17.55 17.50 -0.62
N ASP A 334 17.87 17.24 -1.89
CA ASP A 334 18.85 18.04 -2.64
C ASP A 334 18.35 19.47 -2.85
N GLU A 335 17.07 19.65 -3.17
CA GLU A 335 16.46 20.98 -3.25
C GLU A 335 16.50 21.69 -1.88
N PHE A 336 16.20 20.98 -0.79
CA PHE A 336 16.28 21.55 0.55
C PHE A 336 17.72 22.00 0.87
N LYS A 337 18.71 21.14 0.67
CA LYS A 337 20.12 21.45 0.93
C LYS A 337 20.67 22.55 0.02
N SER A 338 20.17 22.65 -1.22
CA SER A 338 20.51 23.76 -2.11
C SER A 338 19.99 25.10 -1.57
N ARG A 339 18.83 25.13 -0.90
CA ARG A 339 18.25 26.34 -0.31
C ARG A 339 18.81 26.64 1.08
N PHE A 340 19.19 25.60 1.81
CA PHE A 340 19.75 25.68 3.16
C PHE A 340 21.13 24.99 3.25
N PRO A 341 22.20 25.61 2.69
CA PRO A 341 23.52 24.99 2.61
C PRO A 341 24.14 24.67 3.98
N ALA A 342 23.70 25.33 5.06
CA ALA A 342 24.09 25.00 6.43
C ALA A 342 23.72 23.57 6.85
N PHE A 343 22.79 22.92 6.12
CA PHE A 343 22.41 21.52 6.29
C PHE A 343 23.07 20.56 5.29
N SER A 344 24.02 21.02 4.47
CA SER A 344 24.63 20.20 3.41
C SER A 344 25.20 18.86 3.92
N SER A 345 25.89 18.87 5.08
CA SER A 345 26.44 17.68 5.73
C SER A 345 25.46 16.95 6.66
N THR A 346 24.28 17.49 6.91
CA THR A 346 23.28 16.88 7.79
C THR A 346 22.53 15.78 7.04
N ALA A 347 22.48 14.57 7.59
CA ALA A 347 21.62 13.51 7.07
C ALA A 347 20.15 13.85 7.35
N LEU A 348 19.29 13.73 6.34
CA LEU A 348 17.88 14.10 6.39
C LEU A 348 17.01 12.96 5.86
N VAL A 349 15.80 12.86 6.40
CA VAL A 349 14.71 12.03 5.89
C VAL A 349 13.47 12.90 5.67
N VAL A 350 12.57 12.43 4.80
CA VAL A 350 11.32 13.12 4.49
C VAL A 350 10.12 12.34 5.03
N GLU A 351 9.14 13.06 5.58
CA GLU A 351 7.82 12.52 5.91
C GLU A 351 6.78 13.27 5.05
N GLU A 352 6.00 12.53 4.28
CA GLU A 352 4.98 13.11 3.41
C GLU A 352 3.63 13.19 4.13
N GLU A 353 3.07 14.40 4.19
CA GLU A 353 1.68 14.60 4.60
C GLU A 353 0.83 14.90 3.38
N THR A 354 -0.03 13.95 3.02
CA THR A 354 -1.04 14.15 1.97
C THR A 354 -2.27 14.81 2.60
N GLU A 355 -2.45 16.11 2.39
CA GLU A 355 -3.71 16.77 2.75
C GLU A 355 -4.88 16.16 1.95
N VAL A 356 -6.05 16.13 2.59
CA VAL A 356 -7.13 15.15 2.39
C VAL A 356 -7.99 15.41 1.13
N ALA A 357 -7.53 16.24 0.19
CA ALA A 357 -8.27 16.58 -1.02
C ALA A 357 -7.46 16.33 -2.30
N PRO A 358 -7.99 15.61 -3.30
CA PRO A 358 -7.33 15.43 -4.59
C PRO A 358 -7.25 16.79 -5.31
N GLY A 359 -6.04 17.37 -5.34
CA GLY A 359 -5.75 18.66 -5.97
C GLY A 359 -4.99 19.65 -5.09
N GLU A 360 -4.77 19.36 -3.80
CA GLU A 360 -4.05 20.26 -2.89
C GLU A 360 -2.66 19.68 -2.51
N ASN A 361 -1.63 20.40 -2.96
CA ASN A 361 -0.38 20.72 -2.26
C ASN A 361 0.09 19.75 -1.14
N THR A 362 0.75 18.64 -1.51
CA THR A 362 1.49 17.80 -0.54
C THR A 362 2.51 18.65 0.24
N ILE A 363 2.52 18.51 1.57
CA ILE A 363 3.54 19.13 2.42
C ILE A 363 4.63 18.09 2.68
N ILE A 364 5.88 18.47 2.39
CA ILE A 364 7.06 17.64 2.63
C ILE A 364 7.73 18.12 3.91
N ARG A 365 7.75 17.26 4.94
CA ARG A 365 8.42 17.54 6.22
C ARG A 365 9.84 17.01 6.17
N TYR A 366 10.81 17.84 6.54
CA TYR A 366 12.23 17.46 6.56
C TYR A 366 12.68 17.24 7.99
N MET A 367 13.14 16.03 8.29
CA MET A 367 13.63 15.64 9.61
C MET A 367 15.11 15.28 9.53
N ILE A 368 15.85 15.56 10.59
CA ILE A 368 17.20 15.03 10.75
C ILE A 368 17.11 13.52 10.90
N ASP A 369 17.91 12.81 10.12
CA ASP A 369 17.97 11.34 10.09
C ASP A 369 18.71 10.80 11.32
N LYS A 370 18.07 11.01 12.48
CA LYS A 370 18.50 10.52 13.78
C LYS A 370 17.30 10.46 14.71
N THR A 371 17.06 9.28 15.23
CA THR A 371 16.12 9.06 16.33
C THR A 371 16.78 9.47 17.65
N TYR A 372 16.06 10.25 18.45
CA TYR A 372 16.46 10.65 19.79
C TYR A 372 15.63 9.88 20.82
N TYR A 373 16.34 9.28 21.78
CA TYR A 373 15.75 8.52 22.88
C TYR A 373 15.79 9.28 24.20
N THR A 374 16.09 10.58 24.16
CA THR A 374 15.92 11.52 25.28
C THR A 374 15.48 12.87 24.74
N LEU A 375 14.60 13.56 25.47
CA LEU A 375 14.21 14.94 25.11
C LEU A 375 15.39 15.90 25.22
N LYS A 376 16.36 15.61 26.09
CA LYS A 376 17.59 16.38 26.21
C LYS A 376 18.41 16.39 24.94
N GLU A 377 18.72 15.22 24.38
CA GLU A 377 19.46 15.13 23.11
C GLU A 377 18.69 15.79 21.96
N ALA A 378 17.37 15.57 21.92
CA ALA A 378 16.51 16.19 20.92
C ALA A 378 16.50 17.73 21.04
N ALA A 379 16.43 18.27 22.25
CA ALA A 379 16.46 19.71 22.51
C ALA A 379 17.81 20.34 22.17
N ILE A 380 18.93 19.67 22.49
CA ILE A 380 20.26 20.11 22.08
C ILE A 380 20.35 20.15 20.56
N ARG A 381 19.92 19.09 19.87
CA ARG A 381 19.94 19.06 18.40
C ARG A 381 19.02 20.11 17.80
N GLN A 382 17.83 20.31 18.35
CA GLN A 382 16.89 21.34 17.89
C GLN A 382 17.59 22.69 17.85
N GLN A 383 18.43 22.99 18.83
CA GLN A 383 19.10 24.29 18.96
C GLN A 383 20.24 24.46 17.97
N GLU A 384 21.00 23.39 17.73
CA GLU A 384 21.93 23.34 16.61
C GLU A 384 21.20 23.55 15.28
N ALA A 385 20.01 22.97 15.11
CA ALA A 385 19.20 23.15 13.90
C ALA A 385 18.68 24.58 13.75
N LEU A 386 18.25 25.22 14.84
CA LEU A 386 17.85 26.64 14.84
C LEU A 386 19.02 27.55 14.42
N GLN A 387 20.24 27.25 14.91
CA GLN A 387 21.46 27.96 14.50
C GLN A 387 21.78 27.72 13.03
N GLN A 388 21.66 26.49 12.54
CA GLN A 388 21.83 26.15 11.13
C GLN A 388 20.78 26.86 10.25
N GLN A 389 19.52 26.97 10.68
CA GLN A 389 18.47 27.70 9.96
C GLN A 389 18.75 29.21 9.91
N ALA A 390 19.29 29.78 10.99
CA ALA A 390 19.65 31.18 11.09
C ALA A 390 20.98 31.54 10.38
N ASP A 391 21.69 30.56 9.81
CA ASP A 391 22.98 30.80 9.16
C ASP A 391 22.83 31.72 7.93
N PRO A 392 23.62 32.81 7.82
CA PRO A 392 23.59 33.72 6.67
C PRO A 392 23.92 33.08 5.32
N ALA A 393 24.51 31.88 5.30
CA ALA A 393 24.76 31.12 4.07
C ALA A 393 23.48 30.56 3.45
N ASN A 394 22.36 30.51 4.19
CA ASN A 394 21.07 30.07 3.67
C ASN A 394 20.50 31.11 2.69
N LEU A 395 19.99 30.63 1.56
CA LEU A 395 19.57 31.49 0.45
C LEU A 395 18.18 32.10 0.64
N TYR A 396 17.45 31.63 1.65
CA TYR A 396 16.10 32.08 1.97
C TYR A 396 16.01 32.41 3.45
N GLU A 397 15.41 33.57 3.76
CA GLU A 397 14.94 33.87 5.10
C GLU A 397 13.80 32.89 5.42
N SER A 398 14.15 31.78 6.08
CA SER A 398 13.15 30.89 6.67
C SER A 398 12.77 31.42 8.03
N LEU A 399 11.51 31.23 8.40
CA LEU A 399 11.16 31.26 9.82
C LEU A 399 12.02 30.19 10.50
N VAL A 400 12.67 30.59 11.59
CA VAL A 400 13.48 29.69 12.42
C VAL A 400 12.50 28.85 13.22
N ASP A 401 12.16 27.68 12.67
CA ASP A 401 11.01 26.87 13.06
C ASP A 401 11.39 25.42 13.39
N ALA A 402 12.67 25.11 13.60
CA ALA A 402 13.06 23.77 14.02
C ALA A 402 12.41 23.40 15.37
N PHE A 403 11.81 22.21 15.42
CA PHE A 403 11.12 21.70 16.60
C PHE A 403 11.34 20.20 16.75
N ILE A 404 11.01 19.68 17.92
CA ILE A 404 11.08 18.25 18.23
C ILE A 404 9.72 17.63 17.89
N ALA A 405 9.69 16.75 16.90
CA ALA A 405 8.54 15.90 16.63
C ALA A 405 8.64 14.65 17.52
N VAL A 406 7.73 14.51 18.48
CA VAL A 406 7.69 13.37 19.40
C VAL A 406 6.54 12.47 19.02
N TYR A 407 6.80 11.17 18.96
CA TYR A 407 5.83 10.14 18.63
C TYR A 407 5.62 9.24 19.83
N ASP A 408 4.40 8.79 20.06
CA ASP A 408 4.11 7.70 21.01
C ASP A 408 4.20 6.32 20.33
N SER A 409 3.94 5.26 21.08
CA SER A 409 3.95 3.89 20.56
C SER A 409 2.85 3.59 19.53
N ARG A 410 1.84 4.46 19.42
CA ARG A 410 0.74 4.39 18.46
C ARG A 410 1.04 5.20 17.18
N ASP A 411 2.23 5.81 17.09
CA ASP A 411 2.63 6.73 16.02
C ASP A 411 1.79 8.03 16.01
N VAL A 412 1.16 8.38 17.13
CA VAL A 412 0.55 9.69 17.33
C VAL A 412 1.69 10.68 17.51
N ARG A 413 1.63 11.83 16.83
CA ARG A 413 2.66 12.87 16.83
C ARG A 413 2.21 14.06 17.67
N ILE A 414 3.10 14.54 18.53
CA ILE A 414 3.05 15.86 19.14
C ILE A 414 4.29 16.66 18.71
N VAL A 415 4.21 17.98 18.83
CA VAL A 415 5.35 18.86 18.56
C VAL A 415 5.76 19.55 19.84
N ILE A 416 7.06 19.53 20.13
CA ILE A 416 7.65 20.25 21.25
C ILE A 416 8.61 21.28 20.68
N PHE A 417 8.36 22.56 20.99
CA PHE A 417 9.31 23.63 20.72
C PHE A 417 10.02 24.00 22.01
N PHE A 418 11.32 23.71 22.10
CA PHE A 418 12.14 24.11 23.24
C PHE A 418 12.91 25.39 22.91
N ASN A 419 12.82 26.42 23.73
CA ASN A 419 13.63 27.63 23.64
C ASN A 419 14.66 27.65 24.79
N LEU A 420 15.91 27.29 24.50
CA LEU A 420 16.98 27.26 25.50
C LEU A 420 17.25 28.63 26.13
N GLU A 421 17.25 29.70 25.33
CA GLU A 421 17.60 31.04 25.81
C GLU A 421 16.56 31.56 26.81
N LYS A 422 15.29 31.38 26.49
CA LYS A 422 14.16 31.81 27.33
C LYS A 422 13.81 30.81 28.42
N LYS A 423 14.31 29.57 28.32
CA LYS A 423 14.00 28.45 29.22
C LYS A 423 12.50 28.15 29.27
N GLU A 424 11.87 28.19 28.09
CA GLU A 424 10.44 27.95 27.88
C GLU A 424 10.27 26.80 26.89
N PHE A 425 9.22 26.00 27.06
CA PHE A 425 8.84 25.00 26.07
C PHE A 425 7.36 25.11 25.73
N LYS A 426 7.00 24.69 24.53
CA LYS A 426 5.60 24.61 24.09
C LYS A 426 5.32 23.23 23.56
N ILE A 427 4.19 22.67 23.95
CA ILE A 427 3.69 21.39 23.43
C ILE A 427 2.45 21.68 22.58
N LEU A 428 2.46 21.20 21.35
CA LEU A 428 1.35 21.23 20.41
C LEU A 428 0.82 19.80 20.22
N VAL A 429 -0.47 19.62 20.46
CA VAL A 429 -1.19 18.36 20.21
C VAL A 429 -2.27 18.65 19.17
N GLY A 430 -2.06 18.22 17.93
CA GLY A 430 -2.85 18.71 16.80
C GLY A 430 -2.70 20.23 16.66
N ASP A 431 -3.82 20.95 16.66
CA ASP A 431 -3.86 22.42 16.57
C ASP A 431 -3.91 23.12 17.95
N GLU A 432 -3.91 22.37 19.05
CA GLU A 432 -4.03 22.92 20.40
C GLU A 432 -2.67 23.11 21.07
N VAL A 433 -2.44 24.31 21.62
CA VAL A 433 -1.29 24.63 22.47
C VAL A 433 -1.63 24.25 23.91
N VAL A 434 -0.93 23.27 24.46
CA VAL A 434 -1.26 22.71 25.78
C VAL A 434 -0.50 23.39 26.92
N TYR A 435 0.67 24.01 26.67
CA TYR A 435 1.51 24.57 27.75
C TYR A 435 2.47 25.70 27.32
N PHE A 436 2.87 26.54 28.29
CA PHE A 436 3.86 27.63 28.18
C PHE A 436 4.88 27.58 29.33
#